data_AF-A0A3B9AHW5-F1
#
_entry.id   AF-A0A3B9AHW5-F1
#
_cell.length_a   1.000
_cell.length_b   1.000
_cell.length_c   1.000
_cell.angle_alpha   90.00
_cell.angle_beta   90.00
_cell.angle_gamma   90.00
#
_symmetry.space_group_name_H-M   'P 1'
#
loop_
_entity.id
_entity.type
_entity.pdbx_description
1 polymer ?
#
loop_
_entity_poly.entity_id
_entity_poly.type
_entity_poly.pdbx_seq_one_letter_code
_entity_poly.pdbx_strand_id
1 'polypeptide(L)'
;VTDKLKNVPGFINLENELLEKMNRGAEDAAKEAKPIFVSAITSMTFNDATNILLGSDNAATEYLNRTTSQQLYDKFNPKIVASLDKIGANNLWKKAADAYNKIPLVTKVNNDLDDYVTKEALKGLFVKIAEEEKNIRRNKGSRTTDLLKKVFAKQDANRK
;
A
#
# COMPACT_ATOMS: atom_id res chain seq x y z
N VAL A 1 -12.82 -3.03 -10.99
CA VAL A 1 -14.02 -2.17 -11.05
C VAL A 1 -14.11 -1.43 -12.38
N THR A 2 -12.99 -0.97 -12.92
CA THR A 2 -12.85 -0.28 -14.21
C THR A 2 -13.46 -1.03 -15.41
N ASP A 3 -13.28 -2.35 -15.48
CA ASP A 3 -13.89 -3.19 -16.52
C ASP A 3 -15.42 -3.11 -16.59
N LYS A 4 -16.09 -2.77 -15.49
CA LYS A 4 -17.56 -2.71 -15.41
C LYS A 4 -18.12 -1.35 -15.82
N LEU A 5 -17.28 -0.31 -15.86
CA LEU A 5 -17.70 1.08 -16.09
C LEU A 5 -17.14 1.69 -17.38
N LYS A 6 -16.24 0.98 -18.08
CA LYS A 6 -15.62 1.39 -19.36
C LYS A 6 -16.60 1.76 -20.49
N ASN A 7 -17.85 1.29 -20.43
CA ASN A 7 -18.88 1.58 -21.43
C ASN A 7 -19.57 2.95 -21.22
N VAL A 8 -19.26 3.67 -20.12
CA VAL A 8 -19.80 5.01 -19.87
C VAL A 8 -18.93 6.05 -20.59
N PRO A 9 -19.50 6.89 -21.49
CA PRO A 9 -18.75 7.95 -22.16
C PRO A 9 -18.03 8.87 -21.17
N GLY A 10 -16.73 9.11 -21.37
CA GLY A 10 -15.87 9.91 -20.48
C GLY A 10 -15.21 9.13 -19.34
N PHE A 11 -15.58 7.87 -19.11
CA PHE A 11 -15.04 7.07 -17.99
C PHE A 11 -13.62 6.55 -18.25
N ILE A 12 -13.25 6.30 -19.52
CA ILE A 12 -11.89 5.90 -19.90
C ILE A 12 -10.87 7.02 -19.59
N ASN A 13 -11.24 8.28 -19.84
CA ASN A 13 -10.37 9.42 -19.52
C ASN A 13 -10.22 9.59 -18.02
N LEU A 14 -11.31 9.42 -17.26
CA LEU A 14 -11.27 9.41 -15.80
C LEU A 14 -10.36 8.29 -15.26
N GLU A 15 -10.45 7.08 -15.81
CA GLU A 15 -9.62 5.96 -15.37
C GLU A 15 -8.13 6.26 -15.50
N ASN A 16 -7.70 6.80 -16.64
CA ASN A 16 -6.31 7.17 -16.86
C ASN A 16 -5.85 8.28 -15.90
N GLU A 17 -6.67 9.30 -15.70
CA GLU A 17 -6.39 10.37 -14.74
C GLU A 17 -6.33 9.85 -13.30
N LEU A 18 -7.23 8.94 -12.93
CA LEU A 18 -7.25 8.29 -11.63
C LEU A 18 -5.99 7.46 -11.39
N LEU A 19 -5.58 6.65 -12.37
CA LEU A 19 -4.35 5.86 -12.28
C LEU A 19 -3.12 6.75 -12.10
N GLU A 20 -3.02 7.83 -12.86
CA GLU A 20 -1.91 8.77 -12.75
C GLU A 20 -1.90 9.50 -11.40
N LYS A 21 -3.06 9.93 -10.90
CA LYS A 21 -3.19 10.57 -9.58
C LYS A 21 -2.95 9.59 -8.44
N MET A 22 -3.39 8.34 -8.56
CA MET A 22 -3.12 7.27 -7.60
C MET A 22 -1.61 6.99 -7.53
N ASN A 23 -0.92 6.93 -8.67
CA ASN A 23 0.53 6.75 -8.70
C ASN A 23 1.29 7.92 -8.06
N ARG A 24 0.92 9.17 -8.38
CA ARG A 24 1.50 10.36 -7.72
C ARG A 24 1.19 10.41 -6.23
N GLY A 25 -0.04 10.09 -5.84
CA GLY A 25 -0.46 9.98 -4.45
C GLY A 25 0.34 8.90 -3.70
N ALA A 26 0.62 7.77 -4.34
CA ALA A 26 1.45 6.70 -3.79
C ALA A 26 2.93 7.14 -3.66
N GLU A 27 3.45 7.91 -4.61
CA GLU A 27 4.81 8.48 -4.53
C GLU A 27 4.95 9.47 -3.36
N ASP A 28 3.98 10.38 -3.21
CA ASP A 28 3.95 11.33 -2.11
C ASP A 28 3.73 10.64 -0.76
N ALA A 29 2.88 9.60 -0.75
CA ALA A 29 2.72 8.71 0.40
C ALA A 29 4.05 8.06 0.79
N ALA A 30 4.82 7.54 -0.16
CA ALA A 30 6.13 6.94 0.12
C ALA A 30 7.11 7.95 0.75
N LYS A 31 7.10 9.22 0.31
CA LYS A 31 7.93 10.29 0.89
C LYS A 31 7.55 10.58 2.34
N GLU A 32 6.26 10.62 2.64
CA GLU A 32 5.73 10.93 3.97
C GLU A 32 5.65 9.71 4.90
N ALA A 33 5.71 8.50 4.37
CA ALA A 33 5.76 7.27 5.14
C ALA A 33 7.06 7.13 5.95
N LYS A 34 8.15 7.78 5.50
CA LYS A 34 9.47 7.68 6.12
C LYS A 34 9.47 7.91 7.64
N PRO A 35 9.00 9.05 8.18
CA PRO A 35 8.96 9.26 9.63
C PRO A 35 8.11 8.23 10.38
N ILE A 36 7.01 7.76 9.77
CA ILE A 36 6.13 6.74 10.36
C ILE A 36 6.86 5.40 10.47
N PHE A 37 7.52 4.96 9.39
CA PHE A 37 8.31 3.72 9.41
C PHE A 37 9.50 3.81 10.35
N VAL A 38 10.23 4.94 10.35
CA VAL A 38 11.35 5.14 11.28
C VAL A 38 10.86 5.02 12.72
N SER A 39 9.75 5.66 13.07
CA SER A 39 9.16 5.56 14.41
C SER A 39 8.86 4.09 14.75
N ALA A 40 8.16 3.35 13.89
CA ALA A 40 7.82 1.95 14.12
C ALA A 40 9.04 1.03 14.27
N ILE A 41 10.11 1.30 13.52
CA ILE A 41 11.39 0.58 13.63
C ILE A 41 12.08 0.91 14.95
N THR A 42 12.13 2.18 15.35
CA THR A 42 12.78 2.59 16.60
C THR A 42 12.01 2.16 17.86
N SER A 43 10.70 1.95 17.75
CA SER A 43 9.85 1.43 18.83
C SER A 43 9.83 -0.11 18.88
N MET A 44 10.53 -0.80 17.98
CA MET A 44 10.57 -2.25 17.91
C MET A 44 11.26 -2.85 19.14
N THR A 45 10.64 -3.86 19.74
CA THR A 45 11.28 -4.61 20.84
C THR A 45 12.28 -5.64 20.30
N PHE A 46 13.17 -6.14 21.17
CA PHE A 46 14.05 -7.26 20.80
C PHE A 46 13.29 -8.54 20.42
N ASN A 47 12.10 -8.75 21.01
CA ASN A 47 11.23 -9.87 20.65
C ASN A 47 10.66 -9.69 19.25
N ASP A 48 10.19 -8.50 18.91
CA ASP A 48 9.73 -8.19 17.55
C ASP A 48 10.85 -8.41 16.53
N ALA A 49 12.05 -7.89 16.80
CA ALA A 49 13.21 -8.06 15.92
C ALA A 49 13.58 -9.53 15.71
N THR A 50 13.52 -10.34 16.77
CA THR A 50 13.79 -11.79 16.70
C THR A 50 12.71 -12.52 15.90
N ASN A 51 11.44 -12.21 16.16
CA ASN A 51 10.30 -12.77 15.42
C ASN A 51 10.36 -12.41 13.94
N ILE A 52 10.76 -11.18 13.61
CA ILE A 52 10.99 -10.76 12.23
C ILE A 52 12.14 -11.56 11.62
N LEU A 53 13.30 -11.61 12.27
CA LEU A 53 14.47 -12.29 11.70
C LEU A 53 14.22 -13.78 11.44
N LEU A 54 13.57 -14.47 12.38
CA LEU A 54 13.35 -15.92 12.32
C LEU A 54 12.00 -16.33 11.73
N GLY A 55 11.15 -15.35 11.41
CA GLY A 55 9.81 -15.58 10.89
C GLY A 55 9.73 -15.92 9.40
N SER A 56 8.51 -15.80 8.88
CA SER A 56 8.18 -15.95 7.46
C SER A 56 8.89 -14.90 6.60
N ASP A 57 8.86 -15.11 5.27
CA ASP A 57 9.51 -14.22 4.31
C ASP A 57 8.95 -12.79 4.26
N ASN A 58 7.79 -12.57 4.88
CA ASN A 58 7.09 -11.28 4.94
C ASN A 58 6.94 -10.74 6.38
N ALA A 59 7.63 -11.32 7.37
CA ALA A 59 7.42 -10.97 8.78
C ALA A 59 7.70 -9.50 9.11
N ALA A 60 8.68 -8.86 8.45
CA ALA A 60 8.94 -7.43 8.62
C ALA A 60 7.81 -6.59 8.01
N THR A 61 7.33 -6.99 6.84
CA THR A 61 6.19 -6.35 6.16
C THR A 61 4.93 -6.43 7.03
N GLU A 62 4.64 -7.59 7.60
CA GLU A 62 3.48 -7.77 8.49
C GLU A 62 3.60 -6.90 9.75
N TYR A 63 4.78 -6.85 10.36
CA TYR A 63 5.05 -5.96 11.50
C TYR A 63 4.81 -4.50 11.14
N LEU A 64 5.41 -4.02 10.04
CA LEU A 64 5.25 -2.64 9.59
C LEU A 64 3.79 -2.34 9.28
N ASN A 65 3.09 -3.23 8.57
CA ASN A 65 1.68 -3.05 8.25
C ASN A 65 0.83 -2.91 9.52
N ARG A 66 0.96 -3.84 10.47
CA ARG A 66 0.21 -3.79 11.73
C ARG A 66 0.50 -2.53 12.55
N THR A 67 1.74 -2.03 12.51
CA THR A 67 2.18 -0.92 13.38
C THR A 67 2.04 0.46 12.74
N THR A 68 1.87 0.54 11.42
CA THR A 68 1.89 1.83 10.71
C THR A 68 0.66 2.11 9.87
N SER A 69 -0.13 1.10 9.48
CA SER A 69 -1.20 1.26 8.49
C SER A 69 -2.20 2.36 8.84
N GLN A 70 -2.60 2.50 10.11
CA GLN A 70 -3.52 3.56 10.52
C GLN A 70 -2.89 4.95 10.38
N GLN A 71 -1.66 5.14 10.87
CA GLN A 71 -0.97 6.42 10.77
C GLN A 71 -0.69 6.82 9.31
N LEU A 72 -0.36 5.83 8.47
CA LEU A 72 -0.20 6.03 7.03
C LEU A 72 -1.53 6.44 6.39
N TYR A 73 -2.63 5.77 6.73
CA TYR A 73 -3.97 6.13 6.25
C TYR A 73 -4.34 7.55 6.63
N ASP A 74 -4.23 7.91 7.91
CA ASP A 74 -4.59 9.22 8.45
C ASP A 74 -3.76 10.35 7.79
N LYS A 75 -2.51 10.04 7.43
CA LYS A 75 -1.61 10.99 6.77
C LYS A 75 -1.94 11.16 5.28
N PHE A 76 -2.29 10.07 4.59
CA PHE A 76 -2.41 10.07 3.13
C PHE A 76 -3.81 10.34 2.63
N ASN A 77 -4.85 9.90 3.35
CA ASN A 77 -6.23 10.09 2.92
C ASN A 77 -6.55 11.56 2.58
N PRO A 78 -6.20 12.57 3.40
CA PRO A 78 -6.50 13.97 3.07
C PRO A 78 -5.85 14.46 1.77
N LYS A 79 -4.67 13.94 1.42
CA LYS A 79 -3.96 14.29 0.18
C LYS A 79 -4.55 13.62 -1.05
N ILE A 80 -4.98 12.37 -0.89
CA ILE A 80 -5.68 11.64 -1.95
C ILE A 80 -7.04 12.29 -2.19
N VAL A 81 -7.81 12.59 -1.14
CA VAL A 81 -9.06 13.36 -1.23
C VAL A 81 -8.84 14.66 -2.01
N ALA A 82 -7.87 15.48 -1.61
CA ALA A 82 -7.57 16.74 -2.29
C ALA A 82 -7.13 16.55 -3.76
N SER A 83 -6.50 15.43 -4.10
CA SER A 83 -6.08 15.12 -5.47
C SER A 83 -7.24 14.64 -6.34
N LEU A 84 -8.16 13.85 -5.78
CA LEU A 84 -9.36 13.34 -6.44
C LEU A 84 -10.40 14.45 -6.64
N ASP A 85 -10.55 15.35 -5.67
CA ASP A 85 -11.48 16.49 -5.76
C ASP A 85 -11.08 17.46 -6.87
N LYS A 86 -9.77 17.72 -7.04
CA LYS A 86 -9.24 18.60 -8.10
C LYS A 86 -9.62 18.17 -9.51
N ILE A 87 -9.85 16.87 -9.72
CA ILE A 87 -10.23 16.32 -11.02
C ILE A 87 -11.73 15.96 -11.08
N GLY A 88 -12.50 16.29 -10.03
CA GLY A 88 -13.93 15.97 -9.95
C GLY A 88 -14.24 14.48 -9.87
N ALA A 89 -13.25 13.64 -9.51
CA ALA A 89 -13.38 12.19 -9.54
C ALA A 89 -14.43 11.66 -8.56
N ASN A 90 -14.54 12.27 -7.37
CA ASN A 90 -15.54 11.87 -6.37
C ASN A 90 -16.97 11.99 -6.91
N ASN A 91 -17.29 13.09 -7.62
CA ASN A 91 -18.61 13.29 -8.20
C ASN A 91 -18.91 12.29 -9.33
N LEU A 92 -17.93 12.01 -10.18
CA LEU A 92 -18.11 11.10 -11.31
C LEU A 92 -18.19 9.64 -10.84
N TRP A 93 -17.35 9.24 -9.89
CA TRP A 93 -17.40 7.92 -9.27
C TRP A 93 -18.72 7.68 -8.55
N LYS A 94 -19.18 8.63 -7.73
CA LYS A 94 -20.44 8.49 -7.00
C LYS A 94 -21.61 8.24 -7.95
N LYS A 95 -21.72 9.00 -9.04
CA LYS A 95 -22.75 8.79 -10.07
C LYS A 95 -22.68 7.39 -10.69
N ALA A 96 -21.47 6.93 -11.01
CA ALA A 96 -21.26 5.61 -11.62
C ALA A 96 -21.52 4.46 -10.62
N ALA A 97 -21.01 4.58 -9.40
CA ALA A 97 -21.21 3.63 -8.31
C ALA A 97 -22.70 3.53 -7.93
N ASP A 98 -23.41 4.66 -7.82
CA ASP A 98 -24.85 4.68 -7.53
C ASP A 98 -25.67 4.04 -8.67
N ALA A 99 -25.31 4.31 -9.93
CA ALA A 99 -25.96 3.68 -11.08
C ALA A 99 -25.73 2.17 -11.10
N TYR A 100 -24.48 1.72 -10.91
CA TYR A 100 -24.13 0.31 -10.84
C TYR A 100 -24.80 -0.39 -9.66
N ASN A 101 -24.81 0.25 -8.48
CA ASN A 101 -25.44 -0.29 -7.28
C ASN A 101 -26.97 -0.42 -7.42
N LYS A 102 -27.64 0.23 -8.38
CA LYS A 102 -29.08 0.01 -8.63
C LYS A 102 -29.39 -1.30 -9.36
N ILE A 103 -28.39 -1.96 -9.94
CA ILE A 103 -28.58 -3.23 -10.65
C ILE A 103 -28.84 -4.36 -9.63
N PRO A 104 -29.94 -5.14 -9.75
CA PRO A 104 -30.18 -6.29 -8.89
C PRO A 104 -29.09 -7.36 -9.04
N LEU A 105 -28.83 -8.12 -7.96
CA LEU A 105 -27.92 -9.28 -7.95
C LEU A 105 -26.43 -8.97 -8.24
N VAL A 106 -26.01 -7.70 -8.23
CA VAL A 106 -24.58 -7.34 -8.30
C VAL A 106 -23.96 -7.16 -6.91
N THR A 107 -22.68 -7.47 -6.77
CA THR A 107 -21.89 -7.08 -5.60
C THR A 107 -21.75 -5.56 -5.58
N LYS A 108 -22.27 -4.92 -4.53
CA LYS A 108 -22.22 -3.46 -4.37
C LYS A 108 -20.77 -2.97 -4.33
N VAL A 109 -20.53 -1.80 -4.90
CA VAL A 109 -19.23 -1.11 -4.92
C VAL A 109 -19.27 0.02 -3.90
N ASN A 110 -18.16 0.24 -3.18
CA ASN A 110 -17.99 1.40 -2.29
C ASN A 110 -18.11 2.70 -3.11
N ASN A 111 -18.95 3.62 -2.66
CA ASN A 111 -19.14 4.93 -3.28
C ASN A 111 -18.16 6.00 -2.75
N ASP A 112 -17.39 5.69 -1.69
CA ASP A 112 -16.28 6.52 -1.21
C ASP A 112 -15.01 6.14 -1.99
N LEU A 113 -14.79 6.86 -3.09
CA LEU A 113 -13.64 6.66 -3.97
C LEU A 113 -12.32 6.91 -3.24
N ASP A 114 -12.27 7.92 -2.38
CA ASP A 114 -11.09 8.32 -1.64
C ASP A 114 -10.62 7.26 -0.64
N ASP A 115 -11.53 6.64 0.10
CA ASP A 115 -11.23 5.51 0.98
C ASP A 115 -10.65 4.34 0.17
N TYR A 116 -11.32 3.98 -0.94
CA TYR A 116 -10.88 2.89 -1.82
C TYR A 116 -9.49 3.14 -2.39
N VAL A 117 -9.25 4.32 -2.97
CA VAL A 117 -7.96 4.69 -3.57
C VAL A 117 -6.86 4.76 -2.51
N THR A 118 -7.16 5.28 -1.32
CA THR A 118 -6.18 5.32 -0.22
C THR A 118 -5.77 3.91 0.20
N LYS A 119 -6.72 2.99 0.38
CA LYS A 119 -6.43 1.59 0.75
C LYS A 119 -5.64 0.87 -0.34
N GLU A 120 -5.96 1.05 -1.61
CA GLU A 120 -5.21 0.43 -2.70
C GLU A 120 -3.80 1.02 -2.85
N ALA A 121 -3.61 2.33 -2.63
CA ALA A 121 -2.29 2.94 -2.59
C ALA A 121 -1.42 2.37 -1.45
N LEU A 122 -1.98 2.26 -0.24
CA LEU A 122 -1.29 1.64 0.91
C LEU A 122 -0.96 0.17 0.67
N LYS A 123 -1.89 -0.58 0.08
CA LYS A 123 -1.66 -1.97 -0.32
C LYS A 123 -0.52 -2.07 -1.33
N GLY A 124 -0.48 -1.19 -2.33
CA GLY A 124 0.63 -1.10 -3.29
C GLY A 124 1.98 -0.82 -2.60
N LEU A 125 2.01 0.09 -1.63
CA LEU A 125 3.20 0.36 -0.81
C LEU A 125 3.69 -0.90 -0.08
N PHE A 126 2.81 -1.63 0.59
CA PHE A 126 3.20 -2.86 1.30
C PHE A 126 3.57 -4.01 0.38
N VAL A 127 3.01 -4.09 -0.84
CA VAL A 127 3.48 -5.03 -1.86
C VAL A 127 4.95 -4.76 -2.20
N LYS A 128 5.35 -3.48 -2.38
CA LYS A 128 6.74 -3.12 -2.64
C LYS A 128 7.67 -3.39 -1.46
N ILE A 129 7.22 -3.17 -0.23
CA ILE A 129 7.99 -3.54 0.96
C ILE A 129 8.18 -5.05 1.05
N ALA A 130 7.14 -5.85 0.76
CA ALA A 130 7.23 -7.31 0.76
C ALA A 130 8.19 -7.84 -0.30
N GLU A 131 8.17 -7.25 -1.50
CA GLU A 131 9.12 -7.59 -2.58
C GLU A 131 10.56 -7.35 -2.13
N GLU A 132 10.84 -6.19 -1.52
CA GLU A 132 12.20 -5.84 -1.06
C GLU A 132 12.63 -6.69 0.14
N GLU A 133 11.74 -6.96 1.11
CA GLU A 133 12.02 -7.86 2.22
C GLU A 133 12.41 -9.25 1.72
N LYS A 134 11.63 -9.80 0.78
CA LYS A 134 11.90 -11.11 0.18
C LYS A 134 13.24 -11.12 -0.55
N ASN A 135 13.57 -10.03 -1.25
CA ASN A 135 14.85 -9.87 -1.91
C ASN A 135 16.01 -9.91 -0.90
N ILE A 136 15.94 -9.14 0.20
CA ILE A 136 16.97 -9.15 1.26
C ILE A 136 17.10 -10.53 1.91
N ARG A 137 15.98 -11.23 2.14
CA ARG A 137 15.99 -12.57 2.75
C ARG A 137 16.57 -13.63 1.86
N ARG A 138 16.24 -13.64 0.57
CA ARG A 138 16.58 -14.74 -0.36
C ARG A 138 17.83 -14.49 -1.19
N ASN A 139 18.17 -13.23 -1.45
CA ASN A 139 19.33 -12.86 -2.25
C ASN A 139 20.43 -12.28 -1.36
N LYS A 140 21.51 -13.06 -1.16
CA LYS A 140 22.68 -12.62 -0.39
C LYS A 140 23.33 -11.36 -0.99
N GLY A 141 23.25 -11.16 -2.31
CA GLY A 141 23.76 -9.97 -2.99
C GLY A 141 23.02 -8.68 -2.61
N SER A 142 21.76 -8.78 -2.20
CA SER A 142 20.94 -7.65 -1.74
C SER A 142 21.30 -7.21 -0.30
N ARG A 143 22.12 -8.01 0.41
CA ARG A 143 22.62 -7.70 1.76
C ARG A 143 23.92 -6.91 1.63
N THR A 144 23.81 -5.66 1.20
CA THR A 144 24.95 -4.81 0.80
C THR A 144 25.85 -4.40 1.97
N THR A 145 25.33 -4.39 3.19
CA THR A 145 26.06 -3.97 4.39
C THR A 145 26.54 -5.17 5.23
N ASP A 146 27.65 -4.99 5.95
CA ASP A 146 28.16 -6.04 6.84
C ASP A 146 27.21 -6.37 7.99
N LEU A 147 26.43 -5.39 8.44
CA LEU A 147 25.37 -5.62 9.42
C LEU A 147 24.29 -6.56 8.87
N LEU A 148 23.80 -6.30 7.66
CA LEU A 148 22.80 -7.17 7.02
C LEU A 148 23.35 -8.58 6.82
N LYS A 149 24.59 -8.72 6.35
CA LYS A 149 25.25 -10.04 6.20
C LYS A 149 25.32 -10.79 7.53
N LYS A 150 25.73 -10.12 8.61
CA LYS A 150 25.85 -10.73 9.96
C LYS A 150 24.50 -11.12 10.55
N VAL A 151 23.49 -10.26 10.44
CA VAL A 151 22.15 -10.51 11.00
C VAL A 151 21.49 -11.68 10.29
N PHE A 152 21.47 -11.68 8.96
CA PHE A 152 20.82 -12.73 8.18
C PHE A 152 21.63 -14.03 8.08
N ALA A 153 22.92 -14.04 8.43
CA ALA A 153 23.69 -15.28 8.57
C ALA A 153 23.07 -16.24 9.62
N LYS A 154 22.48 -15.70 10.70
CA LYS A 154 21.73 -16.52 11.68
C LYS A 154 20.45 -17.11 11.11
N GLN A 155 19.73 -16.37 10.27
CA GLN A 155 18.54 -16.87 9.57
C GLN A 155 18.92 -18.01 8.62
N ASP A 156 19.98 -17.82 7.82
CA ASP A 156 20.43 -18.81 6.83
C ASP A 156 20.86 -20.13 7.50
N ALA A 157 21.48 -20.08 8.68
CA ALA A 157 21.88 -21.28 9.42
C ALA A 157 20.68 -22.12 9.92
N ASN A 158 19.53 -21.49 10.15
CA ASN A 158 18.31 -22.11 10.65
C ASN A 158 17.36 -22.60 9.54
N ARG A 159 17.47 -22.05 8.32
CA ARG A 159 16.76 -22.52 7.13
C ARG A 159 17.57 -23.63 6.46
N LYS A 160 17.65 -24.79 7.10
CA LYS A 160 18.13 -26.04 6.48
C LYS A 160 16.97 -26.81 5.87
#